data_AF-A0A814W5U0-F1
#
_entry.id   AF-A0A814W5U0-F1
#
_cell.length_a   1.000
_cell.length_b   1.000
_cell.length_c   1.000
_cell.angle_alpha   90.00
_cell.angle_beta   90.00
_cell.angle_gamma   90.00
#
_symmetry.space_group_name_H-M   'P 1'
#
loop_
_entity.id
_entity.type
_entity.pdbx_description
1 polymer ?
#
loop_
_entity_poly.entity_id
_entity_poly.type
_entity_poly.pdbx_seq_one_letter_code
_entity_poly.pdbx_strand_id
1 'polypeptide(L)'
;MATEAQSLKENLTNDQVVNSFNQLKQLLADYSTKDEGLKYDQVVKYFNDLSDICETLCDATKYSSINIVDSFKIILIHCLNLVQMDNFNLIAGYSTQFLRSYVCIIETNKYKITDLFKVNKQYAQQTFFILLDHLYLSRDIFVYLRKKSIEKELFNFYWSIFFATLSVIYTALHYIQLTCKDLEKYEIILSSFIHHIDAHFDSKCLSEKYHNDLLIKKMLDLVWNLCDRTVLVPSLIKIGFGEATLRWISLPYLTCKDYRPLISILYNIARHDMGADVLNANKAMDILKSFKTYILDTKLDFIVDNDLYKQINVVYHMLLAMLSDSNGTKVENNILDYLLETVLNASKLKSLKCDGFHISEPLVVLMKLFVNDIVVDYALKQAKIKNQSTMKSSMVEFFCSTLIKLTTSEDELVRLASTALANIIWSISFHDAYKFELCNSKDFLTTIQNIHDKELKGNNYFRFLTEAVFSGKLVLD
;
A
#
# COMPACT_ATOMS: atom_id res chain seq x y z
N MET A 1 -32.92 -25.81 -9.92
CA MET A 1 -34.02 -24.99 -9.37
C MET A 1 -33.53 -23.80 -8.52
N ALA A 2 -32.77 -23.98 -7.43
CA ALA A 2 -32.24 -22.81 -6.67
C ALA A 2 -31.20 -21.98 -7.46
N THR A 3 -30.35 -22.62 -8.25
CA THR A 3 -29.30 -21.97 -9.06
C THR A 3 -29.83 -21.20 -10.28
N GLU A 4 -30.89 -21.68 -10.93
CA GLU A 4 -31.52 -21.00 -12.08
C GLU A 4 -32.38 -19.81 -11.65
N ALA A 5 -33.10 -19.91 -10.53
CA ALA A 5 -33.87 -18.79 -9.98
C ALA A 5 -32.96 -17.65 -9.48
N GLN A 6 -31.76 -18.00 -9.02
CA GLN A 6 -30.75 -17.03 -8.60
C GLN A 6 -30.13 -16.32 -9.82
N SER A 7 -29.75 -17.04 -10.89
CA SER A 7 -29.23 -16.41 -12.11
C SER A 7 -30.28 -15.55 -12.85
N LEU A 8 -31.56 -15.94 -12.82
CA LEU A 8 -32.65 -15.14 -13.40
C LEU A 8 -32.88 -13.83 -12.65
N LYS A 9 -32.85 -13.85 -11.31
CA LYS A 9 -32.96 -12.62 -10.50
C LYS A 9 -31.77 -11.69 -10.71
N GLU A 10 -30.59 -12.26 -10.90
CA GLU A 10 -29.33 -11.53 -11.13
C GLU A 10 -29.31 -10.80 -12.46
N ASN A 11 -29.79 -11.44 -13.54
CA ASN A 11 -29.94 -10.79 -14.83
C ASN A 11 -30.99 -9.67 -14.81
N LEU A 12 -32.08 -9.88 -14.05
CA LEU A 12 -33.14 -8.88 -13.91
C LEU A 12 -32.64 -7.58 -13.26
N THR A 13 -31.74 -7.68 -12.27
CA THR A 13 -31.17 -6.50 -11.59
C THR A 13 -30.29 -5.69 -12.53
N ASN A 14 -29.48 -6.33 -13.39
CA ASN A 14 -28.63 -5.61 -14.33
C ASN A 14 -29.44 -4.91 -15.44
N ASP A 15 -30.48 -5.56 -15.97
CA ASP A 15 -31.37 -4.94 -16.95
C ASP A 15 -32.12 -3.73 -16.36
N GLN A 16 -32.53 -3.82 -15.10
CA GLN A 16 -33.16 -2.70 -14.37
C GLN A 16 -32.20 -1.51 -14.21
N VAL A 17 -30.93 -1.76 -13.90
CA VAL A 17 -29.89 -0.71 -13.85
C VAL A 17 -29.77 -0.03 -15.21
N VAL A 18 -29.56 -0.81 -16.28
CA VAL A 18 -29.37 -0.29 -17.64
C VAL A 18 -30.58 0.54 -18.08
N ASN A 19 -31.80 0.05 -17.83
CA ASN A 19 -33.03 0.75 -18.17
C ASN A 19 -33.15 2.09 -17.43
N SER A 20 -32.91 2.11 -16.12
CA SER A 20 -32.99 3.33 -15.31
C SER A 20 -31.98 4.39 -15.78
N PHE A 21 -30.75 3.97 -16.09
CA PHE A 21 -29.75 4.89 -16.65
C PHE A 21 -30.06 5.36 -18.07
N ASN A 22 -30.63 4.51 -18.93
CA ASN A 22 -31.03 4.91 -20.27
C ASN A 22 -32.16 5.96 -20.22
N GLN A 23 -33.10 5.80 -19.29
CA GLN A 23 -34.16 6.79 -19.06
C GLN A 23 -33.59 8.12 -18.56
N LEU A 24 -32.65 8.10 -17.59
CA LEU A 24 -31.94 9.32 -17.17
C LEU A 24 -31.20 10.01 -18.32
N LYS A 25 -30.51 9.24 -19.18
CA LYS A 25 -29.82 9.79 -20.35
C LYS A 25 -30.80 10.43 -21.34
N GLN A 26 -31.94 9.78 -21.58
CA GLN A 26 -32.98 10.33 -22.45
C GLN A 26 -33.53 11.65 -21.89
N LEU A 27 -33.83 11.71 -20.60
CA LEU A 27 -34.28 12.94 -19.95
C LEU A 27 -33.26 14.09 -20.07
N LEU A 28 -31.97 13.78 -19.95
CA LEU A 28 -30.90 14.77 -20.10
C LEU A 28 -30.74 15.28 -21.54
N ALA A 29 -30.92 14.40 -22.53
CA ALA A 29 -30.93 14.80 -23.94
C ALA A 29 -32.12 15.70 -24.27
N ASP A 30 -33.28 15.40 -23.67
CA ASP A 30 -34.54 16.13 -23.90
C ASP A 30 -34.67 17.40 -23.03
N TYR A 31 -33.69 17.70 -22.17
CA TYR A 31 -33.75 18.81 -21.20
C TYR A 31 -33.78 20.22 -21.84
N SER A 32 -33.60 20.32 -23.17
CA SER A 32 -33.58 21.58 -23.94
C SER A 32 -34.93 22.31 -24.10
N THR A 33 -36.03 21.81 -23.52
CA THR A 33 -37.39 22.33 -23.78
C THR A 33 -38.25 22.50 -22.52
N LYS A 34 -38.43 23.75 -22.09
CA LYS A 34 -39.53 24.46 -21.38
C LYS A 34 -40.43 23.80 -20.29
N ASP A 35 -40.28 22.53 -19.93
CA ASP A 35 -41.13 21.87 -18.93
C ASP A 35 -40.30 21.30 -17.76
N GLU A 36 -39.86 22.19 -16.86
CA GLU A 36 -38.92 21.87 -15.78
C GLU A 36 -39.55 21.03 -14.65
N GLY A 37 -40.86 21.18 -14.41
CA GLY A 37 -41.55 20.51 -13.30
C GLY A 37 -41.78 19.00 -13.53
N LEU A 38 -42.20 18.60 -14.72
CA LEU A 38 -42.48 17.19 -15.03
C LEU A 38 -41.18 16.35 -15.17
N LYS A 39 -40.09 17.00 -15.60
CA LYS A 39 -38.76 16.38 -15.71
C LYS A 39 -38.13 16.15 -14.34
N TYR A 40 -38.42 17.00 -13.35
CA TYR A 40 -37.93 16.85 -11.98
C TYR A 40 -38.40 15.54 -11.33
N ASP A 41 -39.71 15.29 -11.31
CA ASP A 41 -40.28 14.10 -10.65
C ASP A 41 -39.76 12.80 -11.28
N GLN A 42 -39.54 12.81 -12.60
CA GLN A 42 -38.99 11.67 -13.32
C GLN A 42 -37.52 11.42 -12.99
N VAL A 43 -36.68 12.47 -12.91
CA VAL A 43 -35.29 12.34 -12.50
C VAL A 43 -35.18 11.78 -11.07
N VAL A 44 -35.95 12.32 -10.13
CA VAL A 44 -35.98 11.85 -8.74
C VAL A 44 -36.43 10.39 -8.68
N LYS A 45 -37.48 10.03 -9.43
CA LYS A 45 -37.95 8.65 -9.52
C LYS A 45 -36.82 7.71 -9.97
N TYR A 46 -36.12 8.02 -11.05
CA TYR A 46 -35.08 7.12 -11.56
C TYR A 46 -33.85 7.02 -10.64
N PHE A 47 -33.49 8.08 -9.92
CA PHE A 47 -32.48 7.97 -8.87
C PHE A 47 -32.96 7.15 -7.68
N ASN A 48 -34.24 7.21 -7.31
CA ASN A 48 -34.81 6.35 -6.28
C ASN A 48 -34.83 4.88 -6.72
N ASP A 49 -35.24 4.60 -7.96
CA ASP A 49 -35.21 3.24 -8.53
C ASP A 49 -33.77 2.67 -8.48
N LEU A 50 -32.77 3.49 -8.83
CA LEU A 50 -31.35 3.12 -8.70
C LEU A 50 -30.90 2.93 -7.24
N SER A 51 -31.42 3.73 -6.30
CA SER A 51 -31.16 3.56 -4.87
C SER A 51 -31.70 2.22 -4.37
N ASP A 52 -32.93 1.88 -4.72
CA ASP A 52 -33.59 0.63 -4.33
C ASP A 52 -32.83 -0.59 -4.87
N ILE A 53 -32.31 -0.50 -6.09
CA ILE A 53 -31.42 -1.51 -6.66
C ILE A 53 -30.14 -1.64 -5.83
N CYS A 54 -29.49 -0.52 -5.49
CA CYS A 54 -28.28 -0.54 -4.68
C CYS A 54 -28.52 -1.10 -3.28
N GLU A 55 -29.63 -0.72 -2.63
CA GLU A 55 -30.03 -1.24 -1.32
C GLU A 55 -30.32 -2.75 -1.37
N THR A 56 -30.90 -3.22 -2.49
CA THR A 56 -31.11 -4.65 -2.73
C THR A 56 -29.78 -5.40 -2.87
N LEU A 57 -28.78 -4.81 -3.52
CA LEU A 57 -27.41 -5.36 -3.64
C LEU A 57 -26.64 -5.30 -2.30
N CYS A 58 -27.01 -4.41 -1.38
CA CYS A 58 -26.46 -4.38 -0.02
C CYS A 58 -26.93 -5.57 0.83
N ASP A 59 -28.04 -6.22 0.48
CA ASP A 59 -28.48 -7.45 1.16
C ASP A 59 -27.56 -8.63 0.78
N ALA A 60 -26.52 -8.76 1.59
CA ALA A 60 -25.49 -9.77 1.44
C ALA A 60 -26.07 -11.20 1.39
N THR A 61 -27.26 -11.48 1.93
CA THR A 61 -27.79 -12.85 1.91
C THR A 61 -28.34 -13.27 0.55
N LYS A 62 -28.66 -12.32 -0.33
CA LYS A 62 -29.37 -12.57 -1.59
C LYS A 62 -28.46 -12.75 -2.80
N TYR A 63 -27.29 -12.11 -2.80
CA TYR A 63 -26.41 -12.05 -3.98
C TYR A 63 -25.05 -12.69 -3.73
N SER A 64 -24.50 -13.32 -4.77
CA SER A 64 -23.12 -13.80 -4.76
C SER A 64 -22.13 -12.61 -4.78
N SER A 65 -20.92 -12.81 -4.24
CA SER A 65 -19.88 -11.77 -4.25
C SER A 65 -19.49 -11.32 -5.66
N ILE A 66 -19.53 -12.23 -6.64
CA ILE A 66 -19.21 -11.91 -8.05
C ILE A 66 -20.26 -10.95 -8.60
N ASN A 67 -21.54 -11.26 -8.37
CA ASN A 67 -22.64 -10.44 -8.87
C ASN A 67 -22.64 -9.05 -8.26
N ILE A 68 -22.31 -8.92 -6.97
CA ILE A 68 -22.14 -7.61 -6.32
C ILE A 68 -21.07 -6.78 -7.04
N VAL A 69 -19.90 -7.38 -7.35
CA VAL A 69 -18.81 -6.68 -8.03
C VAL A 69 -19.15 -6.37 -9.50
N ASP A 70 -19.81 -7.27 -10.21
CA ASP A 70 -20.23 -7.07 -11.59
C ASP A 70 -21.31 -5.98 -11.72
N SER A 71 -22.35 -6.02 -10.89
CA SER A 71 -23.36 -4.95 -10.84
C SER A 71 -22.74 -3.61 -10.43
N PHE A 72 -21.80 -3.60 -9.49
CA PHE A 72 -21.04 -2.38 -9.15
C PHE A 72 -20.31 -1.80 -10.37
N LYS A 73 -19.62 -2.63 -11.16
CA LYS A 73 -18.93 -2.21 -12.40
C LYS A 73 -19.92 -1.65 -13.43
N ILE A 74 -21.07 -2.31 -13.62
CA ILE A 74 -22.11 -1.83 -14.54
C ILE A 74 -22.60 -0.45 -14.10
N ILE A 75 -22.98 -0.28 -12.82
CA ILE A 75 -23.43 1.00 -12.28
C ILE A 75 -22.34 2.08 -12.46
N LEU A 76 -21.07 1.77 -12.18
CA LEU A 76 -19.95 2.68 -12.39
C LEU A 76 -19.89 3.16 -13.85
N ILE A 77 -19.88 2.25 -14.81
CA ILE A 77 -19.80 2.58 -16.24
C ILE A 77 -20.94 3.52 -16.64
N HIS A 78 -22.15 3.24 -16.18
CA HIS A 78 -23.30 4.08 -16.49
C HIS A 78 -23.24 5.44 -15.81
N CYS A 79 -22.77 5.53 -14.57
CA CYS A 79 -22.48 6.81 -13.89
C CYS A 79 -21.45 7.63 -14.66
N LEU A 80 -20.34 7.02 -15.08
CA LEU A 80 -19.29 7.71 -15.82
C LEU A 80 -19.76 8.20 -17.20
N ASN A 81 -20.66 7.47 -17.85
CA ASN A 81 -21.29 7.92 -19.09
C ASN A 81 -22.31 9.05 -18.84
N LEU A 82 -23.01 9.02 -17.70
CA LEU A 82 -24.01 10.02 -17.36
C LEU A 82 -23.36 11.39 -17.08
N VAL A 83 -22.22 11.41 -16.39
CA VAL A 83 -21.50 12.68 -16.08
C VAL A 83 -20.93 13.38 -17.30
N GLN A 84 -20.74 12.66 -18.40
CA GLN A 84 -20.22 13.22 -19.66
C GLN A 84 -21.30 13.97 -20.47
N MET A 85 -22.55 13.99 -20.01
CA MET A 85 -23.64 14.67 -20.71
C MET A 85 -23.68 16.17 -20.34
N ASP A 86 -23.90 17.03 -21.34
CA ASP A 86 -23.83 18.50 -21.22
C ASP A 86 -24.76 19.12 -20.15
N ASN A 87 -25.80 18.40 -19.74
CA ASN A 87 -26.81 18.84 -18.77
C ASN A 87 -26.74 18.10 -17.42
N PHE A 88 -25.70 17.29 -17.19
CA PHE A 88 -25.64 16.45 -15.98
C PHE A 88 -25.65 17.25 -14.67
N ASN A 89 -25.00 18.43 -14.66
CA ASN A 89 -24.98 19.32 -13.51
C ASN A 89 -26.39 19.71 -13.04
N LEU A 90 -27.37 19.81 -13.95
CA LEU A 90 -28.77 20.14 -13.62
C LEU A 90 -29.44 19.06 -12.77
N ILE A 91 -29.00 17.80 -12.86
CA ILE A 91 -29.61 16.69 -12.14
C ILE A 91 -28.75 16.13 -11.01
N ALA A 92 -27.48 16.52 -10.92
CA ALA A 92 -26.52 15.95 -9.97
C ALA A 92 -26.99 16.04 -8.51
N GLY A 93 -27.68 17.12 -8.13
CA GLY A 93 -28.18 17.31 -6.77
C GLY A 93 -29.17 16.24 -6.31
N TYR A 94 -29.93 15.64 -7.24
CA TYR A 94 -30.95 14.62 -6.93
C TYR A 94 -30.38 13.22 -6.70
N SER A 95 -29.11 13.02 -7.03
CA SER A 95 -28.44 11.72 -6.91
C SER A 95 -28.03 11.33 -5.48
N THR A 96 -28.21 12.23 -4.50
CA THR A 96 -27.61 12.08 -3.15
C THR A 96 -27.96 10.75 -2.47
N GLN A 97 -29.22 10.31 -2.51
CA GLN A 97 -29.63 9.04 -1.89
C GLN A 97 -29.03 7.85 -2.64
N PHE A 98 -29.16 7.83 -3.97
CA PHE A 98 -28.53 6.83 -4.82
C PHE A 98 -27.02 6.68 -4.54
N LEU A 99 -26.28 7.78 -4.45
CA LEU A 99 -24.84 7.76 -4.21
C LEU A 99 -24.47 7.19 -2.83
N ARG A 100 -25.29 7.44 -1.80
CA ARG A 100 -25.11 6.82 -0.48
C ARG A 100 -25.31 5.31 -0.57
N SER A 101 -26.36 4.87 -1.24
CA SER A 101 -26.65 3.45 -1.44
C SER A 101 -25.57 2.78 -2.28
N TYR A 102 -25.04 3.45 -3.31
CA TYR A 102 -23.92 2.97 -4.13
C TYR A 102 -22.64 2.75 -3.32
N VAL A 103 -22.25 3.72 -2.48
CA VAL A 103 -21.11 3.55 -1.56
C VAL A 103 -21.37 2.40 -0.57
N CYS A 104 -22.60 2.28 -0.09
CA CYS A 104 -23.02 1.24 0.85
C CYS A 104 -22.85 -0.18 0.29
N ILE A 105 -23.00 -0.39 -1.04
CA ILE A 105 -22.74 -1.69 -1.70
C ILE A 105 -21.37 -2.21 -1.31
N ILE A 106 -20.34 -1.36 -1.42
CA ILE A 106 -18.95 -1.75 -1.21
C ILE A 106 -18.62 -1.88 0.27
N GLU A 107 -19.02 -0.91 1.09
CA GLU A 107 -18.70 -0.92 2.52
C GLU A 107 -19.38 -2.09 3.26
N THR A 108 -20.64 -2.40 2.93
CA THR A 108 -21.40 -3.50 3.56
C THR A 108 -20.88 -4.87 3.12
N ASN A 109 -20.46 -5.00 1.86
CA ASN A 109 -19.99 -6.27 1.30
C ASN A 109 -18.46 -6.43 1.30
N LYS A 110 -17.72 -5.55 1.99
CA LYS A 110 -16.25 -5.52 1.96
C LYS A 110 -15.60 -6.87 2.25
N TYR A 111 -16.07 -7.60 3.27
CA TYR A 111 -15.54 -8.93 3.63
C TYR A 111 -15.79 -9.96 2.52
N LYS A 112 -16.97 -9.95 1.90
CA LYS A 112 -17.32 -10.84 0.79
C LYS A 112 -16.50 -10.59 -0.46
N ILE A 113 -16.26 -9.32 -0.78
CA ILE A 113 -15.39 -8.91 -1.89
C ILE A 113 -13.95 -9.34 -1.61
N THR A 114 -13.48 -9.15 -0.37
CA THR A 114 -12.16 -9.58 0.09
C THR A 114 -11.99 -11.09 -0.06
N ASP A 115 -12.95 -11.88 0.41
CA ASP A 115 -12.92 -13.34 0.30
C ASP A 115 -12.96 -13.81 -1.16
N LEU A 116 -13.77 -13.15 -2.01
CA LEU A 116 -13.80 -13.42 -3.44
C LEU A 116 -12.43 -13.20 -4.08
N PHE A 117 -11.79 -12.06 -3.85
CA PHE A 117 -10.50 -11.75 -4.46
C PHE A 117 -9.37 -12.62 -3.92
N LYS A 118 -9.45 -13.04 -2.66
CA LYS A 118 -8.52 -14.00 -2.06
C LYS A 118 -8.59 -15.37 -2.75
N VAL A 119 -9.79 -15.84 -3.07
CA VAL A 119 -10.01 -17.14 -3.73
C VAL A 119 -9.77 -17.06 -5.24
N ASN A 120 -10.18 -15.98 -5.89
CA ASN A 120 -10.10 -15.79 -7.34
C ASN A 120 -9.21 -14.59 -7.70
N LYS A 121 -7.90 -14.80 -7.64
CA LYS A 121 -6.88 -13.77 -7.93
C LYS A 121 -6.94 -13.23 -9.37
N GLN A 122 -7.29 -14.08 -10.34
CA GLN A 122 -7.43 -13.66 -11.74
C GLN A 122 -8.59 -12.66 -11.90
N TYR A 123 -9.74 -12.94 -11.28
CA TYR A 123 -10.88 -12.02 -11.28
C TYR A 123 -10.56 -10.72 -10.53
N ALA A 124 -9.79 -10.80 -9.43
CA ALA A 124 -9.29 -9.61 -8.73
C ALA A 124 -8.41 -8.75 -9.65
N GLN A 125 -7.50 -9.36 -10.40
CA GLN A 125 -6.62 -8.67 -11.36
C GLN A 125 -7.40 -8.02 -12.49
N GLN A 126 -8.35 -8.73 -13.09
CA GLN A 126 -9.23 -8.17 -14.12
C GLN A 126 -10.04 -6.99 -13.56
N THR A 127 -10.62 -7.14 -12.37
CA THR A 127 -11.40 -6.08 -11.73
C THR A 127 -10.54 -4.85 -11.43
N PHE A 128 -9.31 -5.05 -10.92
CA PHE A 128 -8.36 -3.97 -10.67
C PHE A 128 -8.10 -3.13 -11.91
N PHE A 129 -7.74 -3.77 -13.04
CA PHE A 129 -7.43 -3.05 -14.27
C PHE A 129 -8.65 -2.44 -14.95
N ILE A 130 -9.80 -3.14 -14.97
CA ILE A 130 -11.04 -2.60 -15.54
C ILE A 130 -11.45 -1.32 -14.81
N LEU A 131 -11.40 -1.31 -13.48
CA LEU A 131 -11.76 -0.13 -12.70
C LEU A 131 -10.76 1.02 -12.93
N LEU A 132 -9.46 0.74 -12.98
CA LEU A 132 -8.46 1.75 -13.33
C LEU A 132 -8.65 2.31 -14.75
N ASP A 133 -9.00 1.46 -15.71
CA ASP A 133 -9.30 1.86 -17.08
C ASP A 133 -10.50 2.81 -17.14
N HIS A 134 -11.56 2.52 -16.40
CA HIS A 134 -12.73 3.40 -16.34
C HIS A 134 -12.40 4.76 -15.70
N LEU A 135 -11.59 4.77 -14.65
CA LEU A 135 -11.12 6.02 -14.06
C LEU A 135 -10.22 6.80 -15.05
N TYR A 136 -9.31 6.11 -15.73
CA TYR A 136 -8.38 6.69 -16.71
C TYR A 136 -9.06 7.22 -17.97
N LEU A 137 -10.17 6.62 -18.41
CA LEU A 137 -10.91 7.08 -19.59
C LEU A 137 -11.89 8.22 -19.26
N SER A 138 -12.16 8.49 -17.98
CA SER A 138 -13.11 9.53 -17.57
C SER A 138 -12.46 10.90 -17.52
N ARG A 139 -12.68 11.72 -18.55
CA ARG A 139 -12.22 13.13 -18.61
C ARG A 139 -12.67 13.93 -17.39
N ASP A 140 -13.92 13.75 -16.95
CA ASP A 140 -14.51 14.54 -15.87
C ASP A 140 -13.92 14.22 -14.50
N ILE A 141 -13.46 12.98 -14.28
CA ILE A 141 -12.72 12.64 -13.07
C ILE A 141 -11.39 13.40 -13.02
N PHE A 142 -10.67 13.56 -14.13
CA PHE A 142 -9.46 14.39 -14.14
C PHE A 142 -9.77 15.85 -13.86
N VAL A 143 -10.87 16.36 -14.44
CA VAL A 143 -11.32 17.73 -14.17
C VAL A 143 -11.65 17.89 -12.68
N TYR A 144 -12.30 16.90 -12.06
CA TYR A 144 -12.58 16.87 -10.63
C TYR A 144 -11.30 16.91 -9.80
N LEU A 145 -10.34 16.01 -10.08
CA LEU A 145 -9.09 15.90 -9.32
C LEU A 145 -8.16 17.11 -9.47
N ARG A 146 -8.38 17.97 -10.48
CA ARG A 146 -7.53 19.14 -10.75
C ARG A 146 -8.17 20.48 -10.41
N LYS A 147 -9.50 20.56 -10.25
CA LYS A 147 -10.20 21.82 -9.99
C LYS A 147 -10.20 22.15 -8.50
N LYS A 148 -9.82 23.40 -8.16
CA LYS A 148 -9.90 23.92 -6.79
C LYS A 148 -11.33 24.13 -6.29
N SER A 149 -12.27 24.40 -7.19
CA SER A 149 -13.68 24.67 -6.86
C SER A 149 -14.62 23.97 -7.85
N ILE A 150 -15.55 23.18 -7.31
CA ILE A 150 -16.60 22.47 -8.03
C ILE A 150 -17.90 22.71 -7.26
N GLU A 151 -19.02 22.81 -7.96
CA GLU A 151 -20.34 22.88 -7.33
C GLU A 151 -20.54 21.71 -6.36
N LYS A 152 -21.15 21.95 -5.20
CA LYS A 152 -21.20 21.00 -4.08
C LYS A 152 -21.85 19.67 -4.48
N GLU A 153 -22.87 19.74 -5.32
CA GLU A 153 -23.64 18.61 -5.82
C GLU A 153 -22.78 17.72 -6.72
N LEU A 154 -22.08 18.34 -7.68
CA LEU A 154 -21.10 17.65 -8.54
C LEU A 154 -19.95 17.07 -7.71
N PHE A 155 -19.46 17.82 -6.72
CA PHE A 155 -18.42 17.35 -5.82
C PHE A 155 -18.83 16.06 -5.11
N ASN A 156 -20.04 16.01 -4.53
CA ASN A 156 -20.55 14.82 -3.86
C ASN A 156 -20.67 13.62 -4.82
N PHE A 157 -21.09 13.88 -6.06
CA PHE A 157 -21.18 12.84 -7.08
C PHE A 157 -19.82 12.22 -7.39
N TYR A 158 -18.84 13.03 -7.79
CA TYR A 158 -17.50 12.53 -8.10
C TYR A 158 -16.85 11.90 -6.87
N TRP A 159 -17.03 12.49 -5.69
CA TRP A 159 -16.53 11.94 -4.44
C TRP A 159 -17.03 10.52 -4.19
N SER A 160 -18.35 10.28 -4.26
CA SER A 160 -18.95 8.97 -4.01
C SER A 160 -18.51 7.92 -5.04
N ILE A 161 -18.51 8.27 -6.32
CA ILE A 161 -18.08 7.37 -7.40
C ILE A 161 -16.60 6.99 -7.21
N PHE A 162 -15.77 8.00 -6.96
CA PHE A 162 -14.34 7.81 -6.85
C PHE A 162 -13.96 7.06 -5.57
N PHE A 163 -14.57 7.39 -4.44
CA PHE A 163 -14.37 6.70 -3.16
C PHE A 163 -14.71 5.21 -3.24
N ALA A 164 -15.90 4.86 -3.74
CA ALA A 164 -16.31 3.46 -3.86
C ALA A 164 -15.41 2.67 -4.82
N THR A 165 -15.02 3.29 -5.95
CA THR A 165 -14.13 2.68 -6.94
C THR A 165 -12.74 2.42 -6.35
N LEU A 166 -12.15 3.40 -5.67
CA LEU A 166 -10.88 3.23 -4.96
C LEU A 166 -10.98 2.16 -3.86
N SER A 167 -12.14 2.01 -3.21
CA SER A 167 -12.36 0.94 -2.23
C SER A 167 -12.26 -0.46 -2.82
N VAL A 168 -12.79 -0.68 -4.02
CA VAL A 168 -12.65 -1.98 -4.70
C VAL A 168 -11.24 -2.19 -5.23
N ILE A 169 -10.65 -1.18 -5.87
CA ILE A 169 -9.26 -1.22 -6.37
C ILE A 169 -8.28 -1.55 -5.23
N TYR A 170 -8.40 -0.84 -4.11
CA TYR A 170 -7.60 -1.09 -2.91
C TYR A 170 -7.74 -2.52 -2.41
N THR A 171 -8.96 -3.07 -2.40
CA THR A 171 -9.21 -4.45 -1.93
C THR A 171 -8.59 -5.48 -2.88
N ALA A 172 -8.70 -5.26 -4.20
CA ALA A 172 -8.09 -6.13 -5.20
C ALA A 172 -6.56 -6.13 -5.14
N LEU A 173 -5.94 -4.97 -4.90
CA LEU A 173 -4.48 -4.79 -4.89
C LEU A 173 -3.73 -5.75 -3.96
N HIS A 174 -4.35 -6.16 -2.84
CA HIS A 174 -3.77 -7.10 -1.89
C HIS A 174 -3.54 -8.51 -2.44
N TYR A 175 -4.25 -8.88 -3.50
CA TYR A 175 -4.33 -10.27 -4.01
C TYR A 175 -3.75 -10.47 -5.40
N ILE A 176 -3.33 -9.39 -6.06
CA ILE A 176 -2.82 -9.42 -7.43
C ILE A 176 -1.30 -9.35 -7.45
N GLN A 177 -0.71 -9.87 -8.52
CA GLN A 177 0.69 -9.66 -8.85
C GLN A 177 0.77 -8.54 -9.88
N LEU A 178 1.69 -7.60 -9.64
CA LEU A 178 1.93 -6.47 -10.53
C LEU A 178 3.36 -6.52 -11.05
N THR A 179 3.53 -6.07 -12.30
CA THR A 179 4.83 -5.88 -12.95
C THR A 179 5.17 -4.40 -13.03
N CYS A 180 6.44 -4.06 -13.29
CA CYS A 180 6.90 -2.68 -13.37
C CYS A 180 6.15 -1.84 -14.43
N LYS A 181 5.60 -2.49 -15.47
CA LYS A 181 4.90 -1.82 -16.57
C LYS A 181 3.41 -1.59 -16.33
N ASP A 182 2.83 -2.23 -15.33
CA ASP A 182 1.38 -2.25 -15.13
C ASP A 182 0.80 -0.87 -14.79
N LEU A 183 1.64 0.05 -14.30
CA LEU A 183 1.24 1.42 -13.97
C LEU A 183 1.57 2.46 -15.04
N GLU A 184 2.34 2.13 -16.09
CA GLU A 184 2.80 3.10 -17.10
C GLU A 184 1.62 3.81 -17.79
N LYS A 185 0.54 3.06 -18.10
CA LYS A 185 -0.69 3.62 -18.68
C LYS A 185 -1.41 4.59 -17.74
N TYR A 186 -1.27 4.41 -16.43
CA TYR A 186 -2.06 5.11 -15.41
C TYR A 186 -1.28 6.26 -14.74
N GLU A 187 -0.11 6.64 -15.26
CA GLU A 187 0.71 7.73 -14.71
C GLU A 187 -0.07 9.03 -14.56
N ILE A 188 -0.93 9.38 -15.53
CA ILE A 188 -1.69 10.64 -15.53
C ILE A 188 -2.70 10.70 -14.37
N ILE A 189 -3.38 9.58 -14.08
CA ILE A 189 -4.38 9.55 -13.00
C ILE A 189 -3.72 9.53 -11.64
N LEU A 190 -2.63 8.78 -11.50
CA LEU A 190 -1.83 8.75 -10.27
C LEU A 190 -1.17 10.11 -10.00
N SER A 191 -0.66 10.79 -11.03
CA SER A 191 -0.17 12.17 -10.92
C SER A 191 -1.28 13.14 -10.50
N SER A 192 -2.51 12.91 -10.94
CA SER A 192 -3.65 13.74 -10.52
C SER A 192 -4.01 13.53 -9.04
N PHE A 193 -3.63 12.41 -8.41
CA PHE A 193 -3.79 12.24 -6.96
C PHE A 193 -2.87 13.20 -6.19
N ILE A 194 -1.63 13.39 -6.66
CA ILE A 194 -0.70 14.35 -6.05
C ILE A 194 -1.33 15.74 -6.01
N HIS A 195 -1.88 16.20 -7.14
CA HIS A 195 -2.53 17.51 -7.23
C HIS A 195 -3.74 17.64 -6.30
N HIS A 196 -4.56 16.60 -6.21
CA HIS A 196 -5.74 16.59 -5.34
C HIS A 196 -5.37 16.58 -3.86
N ILE A 197 -4.32 15.85 -3.50
CA ILE A 197 -3.77 15.81 -2.13
C ILE A 197 -3.11 17.15 -1.77
N ASP A 198 -2.32 17.74 -2.68
CA ASP A 198 -1.74 19.08 -2.52
C ASP A 198 -2.86 20.11 -2.22
N ALA A 199 -3.90 20.16 -3.05
CA ALA A 199 -5.01 21.09 -2.86
C ALA A 199 -5.75 20.88 -1.53
N HIS A 200 -5.91 19.62 -1.11
CA HIS A 200 -6.52 19.32 0.18
C HIS A 200 -5.64 19.79 1.35
N PHE A 201 -4.35 19.49 1.33
CA PHE A 201 -3.44 19.94 2.39
C PHE A 201 -3.28 21.46 2.42
N ASP A 202 -3.30 22.15 1.28
CA ASP A 202 -3.30 23.61 1.22
C ASP A 202 -4.58 24.19 1.88
N SER A 203 -5.76 23.64 1.57
CA SER A 203 -7.03 24.10 2.17
C SER A 203 -7.10 23.83 3.69
N LYS A 204 -6.50 22.72 4.16
CA LYS A 204 -6.37 22.41 5.59
C LYS A 204 -5.49 23.44 6.31
N CYS A 205 -4.45 23.97 5.66
CA CYS A 205 -3.64 25.07 6.18
C CYS A 205 -4.50 26.33 6.43
N LEU A 206 -5.40 26.62 5.50
CA LEU A 206 -6.30 27.79 5.56
C LEU A 206 -7.48 27.60 6.52
N SER A 207 -7.56 26.47 7.26
CA SER A 207 -8.68 26.12 8.15
C SER A 207 -10.05 26.10 7.46
N GLU A 208 -10.08 25.95 6.14
CA GLU A 208 -11.31 25.74 5.40
C GLU A 208 -11.84 24.34 5.71
N LYS A 209 -13.15 24.19 5.99
CA LYS A 209 -13.79 22.88 6.15
C LYS A 209 -13.81 22.15 4.81
N TYR A 210 -12.70 21.50 4.47
CA TYR A 210 -12.63 20.66 3.28
C TYR A 210 -13.15 19.25 3.63
N HIS A 211 -14.30 18.87 3.06
CA HIS A 211 -15.03 17.65 3.39
C HIS A 211 -14.44 16.37 2.76
N ASN A 212 -13.10 16.19 2.73
CA ASN A 212 -12.49 15.12 1.93
C ASN A 212 -11.44 14.22 2.62
N ASP A 213 -11.29 14.30 3.94
CA ASP A 213 -10.28 13.53 4.68
C ASP A 213 -10.32 12.02 4.38
N LEU A 214 -11.52 11.45 4.23
CA LEU A 214 -11.69 10.01 4.01
C LEU A 214 -11.16 9.57 2.63
N LEU A 215 -11.38 10.36 1.58
CA LEU A 215 -10.89 10.03 0.25
C LEU A 215 -9.38 10.22 0.16
N ILE A 216 -8.87 11.29 0.77
CA ILE A 216 -7.43 11.58 0.81
C ILE A 216 -6.70 10.46 1.52
N LYS A 217 -7.23 10.02 2.67
CA LYS A 217 -6.73 8.83 3.35
C LYS A 217 -6.75 7.61 2.43
N LYS A 218 -7.82 7.40 1.67
CA LYS A 218 -7.93 6.27 0.74
C LYS A 218 -6.90 6.33 -0.40
N MET A 219 -6.64 7.51 -0.95
CA MET A 219 -5.61 7.73 -1.96
C MET A 219 -4.21 7.45 -1.38
N LEU A 220 -3.92 7.97 -0.19
CA LEU A 220 -2.65 7.72 0.51
C LEU A 220 -2.47 6.23 0.84
N ASP A 221 -3.52 5.55 1.33
CA ASP A 221 -3.51 4.12 1.59
C ASP A 221 -3.24 3.32 0.30
N LEU A 222 -3.85 3.70 -0.82
CA LEU A 222 -3.60 3.07 -2.12
C LEU A 222 -2.14 3.26 -2.56
N VAL A 223 -1.62 4.49 -2.50
CA VAL A 223 -0.22 4.80 -2.87
C VAL A 223 0.75 4.06 -1.96
N TRP A 224 0.49 4.01 -0.66
CA TRP A 224 1.30 3.26 0.30
C TRP A 224 1.40 1.77 -0.09
N ASN A 225 0.27 1.14 -0.46
CA ASN A 225 0.25 -0.26 -0.88
C ASN A 225 0.90 -0.47 -2.26
N LEU A 226 0.83 0.50 -3.16
CA LEU A 226 1.57 0.44 -4.43
C LEU A 226 3.08 0.53 -4.18
N CYS A 227 3.55 1.43 -3.31
CA CYS A 227 4.96 1.53 -2.97
C CYS A 227 5.50 0.27 -2.26
N ASP A 228 4.68 -0.43 -1.48
CA ASP A 228 5.10 -1.67 -0.81
C ASP A 228 5.53 -2.76 -1.80
N ARG A 229 4.95 -2.72 -3.01
CA ARG A 229 5.41 -3.49 -4.17
C ARG A 229 6.62 -2.78 -4.79
N THR A 230 7.83 -3.10 -4.31
CA THR A 230 9.08 -2.45 -4.76
C THR A 230 9.29 -2.45 -6.27
N VAL A 231 8.74 -3.43 -7.00
CA VAL A 231 8.75 -3.48 -8.48
C VAL A 231 8.06 -2.28 -9.15
N LEU A 232 7.15 -1.59 -8.44
CA LEU A 232 6.40 -0.42 -8.93
C LEU A 232 7.07 0.91 -8.56
N VAL A 233 8.07 0.90 -7.68
CA VAL A 233 8.75 2.11 -7.21
C VAL A 233 9.31 2.95 -8.36
N PRO A 234 9.93 2.40 -9.42
CA PRO A 234 10.39 3.19 -10.56
C PRO A 234 9.27 4.04 -11.21
N SER A 235 8.08 3.46 -11.38
CA SER A 235 6.92 4.17 -11.96
C SER A 235 6.40 5.25 -11.01
N LEU A 236 6.37 4.98 -9.70
CA LEU A 236 5.91 5.93 -8.67
C LEU A 236 6.89 7.10 -8.49
N ILE A 237 8.20 6.86 -8.64
CA ILE A 237 9.23 7.89 -8.72
C ILE A 237 8.98 8.78 -9.94
N LYS A 238 8.79 8.20 -11.13
CA LYS A 238 8.52 8.96 -12.36
C LYS A 238 7.27 9.84 -12.25
N ILE A 239 6.25 9.37 -11.52
CA ILE A 239 5.01 10.13 -11.26
C ILE A 239 5.25 11.31 -10.28
N GLY A 240 6.30 11.25 -9.45
CA GLY A 240 6.67 12.31 -8.51
C GLY A 240 6.18 12.09 -7.07
N PHE A 241 5.82 10.86 -6.68
CA PHE A 241 5.33 10.60 -5.33
C PHE A 241 6.39 10.76 -4.25
N GLY A 242 7.67 10.52 -4.55
CA GLY A 242 8.76 10.71 -3.59
C GLY A 242 8.88 12.17 -3.17
N GLU A 243 8.98 13.07 -4.14
CA GLU A 243 9.07 14.52 -3.95
C GLU A 243 7.82 15.07 -3.26
N ALA A 244 6.63 14.69 -3.73
CA ALA A 244 5.38 15.15 -3.16
C ALA A 244 5.27 14.76 -1.67
N THR A 245 5.59 13.51 -1.35
CA THR A 245 5.50 13.01 0.03
C THR A 245 6.52 13.68 0.96
N LEU A 246 7.75 13.97 0.48
CA LEU A 246 8.73 14.76 1.25
C LEU A 246 8.23 16.17 1.58
N ARG A 247 7.56 16.84 0.63
CA ARG A 247 6.92 18.14 0.90
C ARG A 247 5.82 17.99 1.95
N TRP A 248 4.97 16.97 1.83
CA TRP A 248 3.84 16.77 2.73
C TRP A 248 4.25 16.51 4.18
N ILE A 249 5.31 15.72 4.43
CA ILE A 249 5.78 15.50 5.82
C ILE A 249 6.31 16.79 6.47
N SER A 250 6.67 17.80 5.68
CA SER A 250 7.15 19.10 6.18
C SER A 250 6.01 20.02 6.64
N LEU A 251 4.75 19.68 6.38
CA LEU A 251 3.59 20.52 6.68
C LEU A 251 3.18 20.36 8.15
N PRO A 252 3.37 21.36 9.03
CA PRO A 252 3.25 21.18 10.48
C PRO A 252 1.80 21.05 10.99
N TYR A 253 0.81 21.39 10.17
CA TYR A 253 -0.61 21.39 10.52
C TYR A 253 -1.31 20.04 10.28
N LEU A 254 -0.62 19.06 9.66
CA LEU A 254 -1.19 17.72 9.44
C LEU A 254 -1.30 16.94 10.76
N THR A 255 -2.31 16.10 10.91
CA THR A 255 -2.51 15.30 12.14
C THR A 255 -1.52 14.14 12.21
N CYS A 256 -1.33 13.56 13.41
CA CYS A 256 -0.52 12.33 13.57
C CYS A 256 -0.97 11.18 12.63
N LYS A 257 -2.28 11.08 12.36
CA LYS A 257 -2.87 10.09 11.45
C LYS A 257 -2.51 10.33 9.99
N ASP A 258 -2.29 11.59 9.60
CA ASP A 258 -1.88 11.96 8.24
C ASP A 258 -0.41 11.59 8.00
N TYR A 259 0.48 11.77 9.00
CA TYR A 259 1.91 11.45 8.83
C TYR A 259 2.21 9.96 8.71
N ARG A 260 1.38 9.09 9.30
CA ARG A 260 1.60 7.64 9.27
C ARG A 260 1.77 7.10 7.84
N PRO A 261 0.79 7.27 6.92
CA PRO A 261 0.96 6.78 5.55
C PRO A 261 2.10 7.49 4.82
N LEU A 262 2.37 8.77 5.10
CA LEU A 262 3.45 9.53 4.45
C LEU A 262 4.84 8.95 4.76
N ILE A 263 5.12 8.66 6.03
CA ILE A 263 6.39 8.05 6.46
C ILE A 263 6.53 6.64 5.88
N SER A 264 5.45 5.85 5.85
CA SER A 264 5.47 4.53 5.23
C SER A 264 5.69 4.57 3.71
N ILE A 265 5.11 5.54 3.00
CA ILE A 265 5.34 5.75 1.56
C ILE A 265 6.82 6.04 1.31
N LEU A 266 7.43 6.96 2.07
CA LEU A 266 8.84 7.28 1.94
C LEU A 266 9.73 6.08 2.22
N TYR A 267 9.45 5.32 3.29
CA TYR A 267 10.17 4.08 3.61
C TYR A 267 10.09 3.06 2.47
N ASN A 268 8.89 2.82 1.94
CA ASN A 268 8.70 1.87 0.86
C ASN A 268 9.38 2.30 -0.45
N ILE A 269 9.44 3.60 -0.74
CA ILE A 269 10.22 4.13 -1.87
C ILE A 269 11.72 3.93 -1.62
N ALA A 270 12.22 4.25 -0.42
CA ALA A 270 13.63 4.13 -0.05
C ALA A 270 14.13 2.67 -0.02
N ARG A 271 13.23 1.68 0.05
CA ARG A 271 13.58 0.25 -0.09
C ARG A 271 14.13 -0.12 -1.47
N HIS A 272 13.89 0.71 -2.48
CA HIS A 272 14.44 0.53 -3.82
C HIS A 272 15.61 1.51 -4.04
N ASP A 273 16.73 1.06 -4.61
CA ASP A 273 17.94 1.89 -4.74
C ASP A 273 17.68 3.21 -5.50
N MET A 274 17.01 3.15 -6.66
CA MET A 274 16.57 4.36 -7.39
C MET A 274 15.70 5.29 -6.53
N GLY A 275 14.90 4.75 -5.62
CA GLY A 275 14.06 5.54 -4.72
C GLY A 275 14.88 6.23 -3.64
N ALA A 276 15.85 5.54 -3.04
CA ALA A 276 16.79 6.15 -2.11
C ALA A 276 17.57 7.29 -2.77
N ASP A 277 18.07 7.09 -4.01
CA ASP A 277 18.79 8.11 -4.77
C ASP A 277 17.96 9.37 -5.01
N VAL A 278 16.70 9.20 -5.47
CA VAL A 278 15.79 10.32 -5.74
C VAL A 278 15.43 11.06 -4.45
N LEU A 279 15.16 10.34 -3.36
CA LEU A 279 14.85 10.96 -2.07
C LEU A 279 16.07 11.76 -1.55
N ASN A 280 17.28 11.21 -1.65
CA ASN A 280 18.50 11.89 -1.25
C ASN A 280 18.79 13.13 -2.12
N ALA A 281 18.58 13.05 -3.43
CA ALA A 281 18.68 14.19 -4.34
C ALA A 281 17.70 15.33 -3.96
N ASN A 282 16.56 14.99 -3.37
CA ASN A 282 15.55 15.92 -2.86
C ASN A 282 15.75 16.30 -1.37
N LYS A 283 16.97 16.14 -0.84
CA LYS A 283 17.35 16.52 0.54
C LYS A 283 16.52 15.83 1.62
N ALA A 284 16.11 14.58 1.40
CA ALA A 284 15.29 13.82 2.35
C ALA A 284 15.85 13.81 3.77
N MET A 285 17.17 13.67 3.94
CA MET A 285 17.80 13.62 5.27
C MET A 285 17.60 14.90 6.08
N ASP A 286 17.68 16.08 5.46
CA ASP A 286 17.48 17.36 6.16
C ASP A 286 16.00 17.58 6.51
N ILE A 287 15.11 17.20 5.60
CA ILE A 287 13.66 17.24 5.81
C ILE A 287 13.26 16.31 6.95
N LEU A 288 13.77 15.08 6.98
CA LEU A 288 13.48 14.08 8.01
C LEU A 288 14.00 14.51 9.39
N LYS A 289 15.21 15.08 9.47
CA LYS A 289 15.73 15.66 10.71
C LYS A 289 14.80 16.78 11.23
N SER A 290 14.37 17.66 10.33
CA SER A 290 13.44 18.75 10.66
C SER A 290 12.08 18.20 11.12
N PHE A 291 11.55 17.19 10.43
CA PHE A 291 10.33 16.50 10.81
C PHE A 291 10.45 15.90 12.22
N LYS A 292 11.56 15.23 12.55
CA LYS A 292 11.75 14.68 13.89
C LYS A 292 11.75 15.77 14.97
N THR A 293 12.57 16.80 14.78
CA THR A 293 12.76 17.88 15.76
C THR A 293 11.52 18.74 15.96
N TYR A 294 10.79 19.06 14.89
CA TYR A 294 9.71 20.05 14.94
C TYR A 294 8.30 19.44 14.96
N ILE A 295 8.15 18.17 14.60
CA ILE A 295 6.86 17.51 14.48
C ILE A 295 6.80 16.24 15.34
N LEU A 296 7.65 15.24 15.09
CA LEU A 296 7.52 13.93 15.72
C LEU A 296 7.71 13.99 17.24
N ASP A 297 8.75 14.69 17.71
CA ASP A 297 9.14 14.70 19.13
C ASP A 297 8.40 15.79 19.95
N THR A 298 7.73 16.73 19.29
CA THR A 298 7.18 17.93 19.94
C THR A 298 5.66 18.08 19.83
N LYS A 299 5.02 17.44 18.85
CA LYS A 299 3.58 17.61 18.61
C LYS A 299 2.76 16.86 19.65
N LEU A 300 1.81 17.57 20.26
CA LEU A 300 0.97 17.03 21.34
C LEU A 300 0.24 15.73 20.95
N ASP A 301 -0.24 15.63 19.71
CA ASP A 301 -0.91 14.43 19.20
C ASP A 301 -0.04 13.17 19.36
N PHE A 302 1.27 13.28 19.16
CA PHE A 302 2.22 12.17 19.33
C PHE A 302 2.56 11.91 20.80
N ILE A 303 2.62 12.97 21.61
CA ILE A 303 2.86 12.86 23.05
C ILE A 303 1.71 12.12 23.74
N VAL A 304 0.47 12.36 23.31
CA VAL A 304 -0.73 11.71 23.85
C VAL A 304 -0.90 10.29 23.30
N ASP A 305 -0.69 10.08 22.00
CA ASP A 305 -0.78 8.76 21.36
C ASP A 305 0.58 8.07 21.27
N ASN A 306 1.06 7.59 22.43
CA ASN A 306 2.37 6.96 22.57
C ASN A 306 2.56 5.71 21.67
N ASP A 307 1.48 4.99 21.37
CA ASP A 307 1.57 3.78 20.53
C ASP A 307 1.71 4.14 19.05
N LEU A 308 0.97 5.13 18.56
CA LEU A 308 1.14 5.64 17.21
C LEU A 308 2.51 6.31 17.04
N TYR A 309 2.97 7.08 18.04
CA TYR A 309 4.32 7.65 18.05
C TYR A 309 5.38 6.56 17.90
N LYS A 310 5.33 5.49 18.71
CA LYS A 310 6.28 4.37 18.60
C LYS A 310 6.28 3.75 17.20
N GLN A 311 5.10 3.49 16.62
CA GLN A 311 4.98 2.91 15.28
C GLN A 311 5.65 3.80 14.23
N ILE A 312 5.37 5.10 14.23
CA ILE A 312 5.97 6.03 13.26
C ILE A 312 7.46 6.21 13.53
N ASN A 313 7.89 6.28 14.79
CA ASN A 313 9.30 6.45 15.14
C ASN A 313 10.13 5.24 14.69
N VAL A 314 9.60 4.02 14.76
CA VAL A 314 10.26 2.83 14.19
C VAL A 314 10.44 2.97 12.67
N VAL A 315 9.35 3.24 11.92
CA VAL A 315 9.41 3.36 10.46
C VAL A 315 10.31 4.53 10.03
N TYR A 316 10.31 5.63 10.78
CA TYR A 316 11.21 6.77 10.58
C TYR A 316 12.68 6.35 10.66
N HIS A 317 13.07 5.58 11.68
CA HIS A 317 14.46 5.11 11.81
C HIS A 317 14.83 4.07 10.75
N MET A 318 13.87 3.21 10.35
CA MET A 318 14.05 2.31 9.21
C MET A 318 14.30 3.10 7.92
N LEU A 319 13.52 4.16 7.68
CA LEU A 319 13.73 5.07 6.54
C LEU A 319 15.10 5.75 6.59
N LEU A 320 15.53 6.27 7.74
CA LEU A 320 16.87 6.86 7.87
C LEU A 320 17.97 5.85 7.53
N ALA A 321 17.83 4.60 7.98
CA ALA A 321 18.78 3.53 7.67
C ALA A 321 18.84 3.23 6.16
N MET A 322 17.69 3.28 5.46
CA MET A 322 17.66 3.06 4.01
C MET A 322 18.27 4.21 3.21
N LEU A 323 18.19 5.46 3.71
CA LEU A 323 18.67 6.65 3.02
C LEU A 323 20.13 7.00 3.30
N SER A 324 20.69 6.48 4.38
CA SER A 324 22.02 6.88 4.83
C SER A 324 23.12 6.08 4.13
N ASP A 325 24.24 6.74 3.87
CA ASP A 325 25.48 6.08 3.46
C ASP A 325 26.06 5.24 4.61
N SER A 326 26.91 4.27 4.26
CA SER A 326 27.52 3.28 5.18
C SER A 326 28.20 3.86 6.43
N ASN A 327 28.58 5.15 6.41
CA ASN A 327 29.29 5.83 7.49
C ASN A 327 28.41 6.79 8.32
N GLY A 328 27.13 6.98 7.97
CA GLY A 328 26.34 8.14 8.41
C GLY A 328 25.28 7.90 9.50
N THR A 329 24.77 6.68 9.67
CA THR A 329 23.57 6.47 10.50
C THR A 329 23.88 6.06 11.92
N LYS A 330 23.49 6.91 12.89
CA LYS A 330 23.24 6.46 14.26
C LYS A 330 21.77 6.07 14.36
N VAL A 331 21.48 4.78 14.31
CA VAL A 331 20.17 4.26 14.74
C VAL A 331 20.19 4.15 16.26
N GLU A 332 19.12 4.60 16.91
CA GLU A 332 19.00 4.50 18.36
C GLU A 332 18.99 3.02 18.80
N ASN A 333 19.74 2.68 19.85
CA ASN A 333 19.91 1.30 20.32
C ASN A 333 18.58 0.58 20.65
N ASN A 334 17.61 1.30 21.22
CA ASN A 334 16.26 0.81 21.48
C ASN A 334 15.50 0.41 20.20
N ILE A 335 15.72 1.11 19.08
CA ILE A 335 15.14 0.78 17.78
C ILE A 335 15.84 -0.46 17.22
N LEU A 336 17.16 -0.55 17.34
CA LEU A 336 17.90 -1.75 16.94
C LEU A 336 17.46 -2.99 17.74
N ASP A 337 17.29 -2.85 19.06
CA ASP A 337 16.74 -3.89 19.93
C ASP A 337 15.34 -4.33 19.45
N TYR A 338 14.48 -3.36 19.11
CA TYR A 338 13.14 -3.62 18.58
C TYR A 338 13.18 -4.38 17.26
N LEU A 339 14.00 -3.96 16.28
CA LEU A 339 14.12 -4.64 14.99
C LEU A 339 14.59 -6.09 15.15
N LEU A 340 15.58 -6.33 16.01
CA LEU A 340 16.07 -7.68 16.31
C LEU A 340 14.99 -8.52 17.00
N GLU A 341 14.25 -7.95 17.94
CA GLU A 341 13.12 -8.61 18.60
C GLU A 341 12.01 -8.96 17.60
N THR A 342 11.67 -8.06 16.68
CA THR A 342 10.69 -8.32 15.61
C THR A 342 11.13 -9.47 14.72
N VAL A 343 12.41 -9.52 14.29
CA VAL A 343 12.95 -10.62 13.48
C VAL A 343 12.88 -11.95 14.23
N LEU A 344 13.28 -11.95 15.50
CA LEU A 344 13.26 -13.12 16.37
C LEU A 344 11.85 -13.66 16.61
N ASN A 345 10.88 -12.78 16.86
CA ASN A 345 9.50 -13.19 17.08
C ASN A 345 8.82 -13.62 15.78
N ALA A 346 9.04 -12.91 14.67
CA ALA A 346 8.50 -13.25 13.35
C ALA A 346 9.00 -14.62 12.88
N SER A 347 10.27 -14.97 13.09
CA SER A 347 10.85 -16.25 12.66
C SER A 347 10.20 -17.48 13.32
N LYS A 348 9.57 -17.30 14.50
CA LYS A 348 8.85 -18.36 15.23
C LYS A 348 7.44 -18.59 14.69
N LEU A 349 6.89 -17.65 13.93
CA LEU A 349 5.51 -17.68 13.44
C LEU A 349 5.45 -18.27 12.02
N LYS A 350 4.38 -18.99 11.70
CA LYS A 350 4.16 -19.53 10.35
C LYS A 350 3.97 -18.43 9.30
N SER A 351 3.38 -17.31 9.67
CA SER A 351 3.16 -16.16 8.80
C SER A 351 4.43 -15.34 8.54
N LEU A 352 5.50 -15.57 9.30
CA LEU A 352 6.73 -14.76 9.29
C LEU A 352 6.47 -13.26 9.53
N LYS A 353 5.38 -12.92 10.24
CA LYS A 353 4.97 -11.54 10.52
C LYS A 353 4.90 -11.27 12.03
N CYS A 354 5.46 -10.17 12.49
CA CYS A 354 5.34 -9.67 13.86
C CYS A 354 5.12 -8.14 13.81
N ASP A 355 4.23 -7.63 14.66
CA ASP A 355 3.90 -6.18 14.75
C ASP A 355 3.56 -5.52 13.41
N GLY A 356 2.95 -6.28 12.50
CA GLY A 356 2.57 -5.81 11.16
C GLY A 356 3.66 -5.90 10.10
N PHE A 357 4.92 -6.14 10.48
CA PHE A 357 6.04 -6.30 9.56
C PHE A 357 6.25 -7.76 9.16
N HIS A 358 6.49 -8.01 7.88
CA HIS A 358 7.08 -9.28 7.45
C HIS A 358 8.57 -9.30 7.81
N ILE A 359 9.12 -10.47 8.18
CA ILE A 359 10.52 -10.60 8.62
C ILE A 359 11.54 -9.99 7.64
N SER A 360 11.23 -9.98 6.33
CA SER A 360 12.09 -9.37 5.31
C SER A 360 12.34 -7.88 5.53
N GLU A 361 11.36 -7.13 6.05
CA GLU A 361 11.45 -5.68 6.19
C GLU A 361 12.52 -5.25 7.21
N PRO A 362 12.46 -5.68 8.49
CA PRO A 362 13.53 -5.37 9.44
C PRO A 362 14.86 -6.01 9.04
N LEU A 363 14.88 -7.18 8.36
CA LEU A 363 16.12 -7.78 7.89
C LEU A 363 16.83 -6.94 6.82
N VAL A 364 16.09 -6.37 5.86
CA VAL A 364 16.68 -5.47 4.85
C VAL A 364 17.28 -4.22 5.50
N VAL A 365 16.63 -3.69 6.53
CA VAL A 365 17.16 -2.57 7.32
C VAL A 365 18.43 -2.97 8.07
N LEU A 366 18.40 -4.11 8.79
CA LEU A 366 19.56 -4.62 9.52
C LEU A 366 20.74 -4.88 8.58
N MET A 367 20.50 -5.42 7.39
CA MET A 367 21.53 -5.62 6.36
C MET A 367 22.26 -4.32 6.02
N LYS A 368 21.54 -3.20 5.86
CA LYS A 368 22.17 -1.89 5.60
C LYS A 368 22.96 -1.39 6.82
N LEU A 369 22.47 -1.66 8.03
CA LEU A 369 23.11 -1.20 9.28
C LEU A 369 24.34 -2.04 9.67
N PHE A 370 24.38 -3.33 9.30
CA PHE A 370 25.47 -4.27 9.61
C PHE A 370 26.75 -4.01 8.80
N VAL A 371 26.80 -2.93 8.01
CA VAL A 371 28.04 -2.41 7.42
C VAL A 371 28.87 -1.64 8.47
N ASN A 372 28.28 -1.27 9.62
CA ASN A 372 28.95 -0.54 10.68
C ASN A 372 29.34 -1.46 11.85
N ASP A 373 30.64 -1.57 12.12
CA ASP A 373 31.20 -2.45 13.17
C ASP A 373 30.58 -2.20 14.56
N ILE A 374 30.31 -0.94 14.91
CA ILE A 374 29.71 -0.58 16.21
C ILE A 374 28.31 -1.17 16.32
N VAL A 375 27.55 -1.15 15.21
CA VAL A 375 26.21 -1.74 15.16
C VAL A 375 26.29 -3.25 15.28
N VAL A 376 27.23 -3.89 14.57
CA VAL A 376 27.43 -5.35 14.63
C VAL A 376 27.76 -5.78 16.06
N ASP A 377 28.74 -5.13 16.69
CA ASP A 377 29.14 -5.43 18.06
C ASP A 377 27.99 -5.24 19.06
N TYR A 378 27.24 -4.14 18.93
CA TYR A 378 26.07 -3.92 19.78
C TYR A 378 25.01 -5.01 19.55
N ALA A 379 24.62 -5.26 18.30
CA ALA A 379 23.56 -6.20 17.94
C ALA A 379 23.86 -7.63 18.43
N LEU A 380 25.13 -8.05 18.35
CA LEU A 380 25.53 -9.41 18.71
C LEU A 380 25.85 -9.59 20.20
N LYS A 381 26.35 -8.56 20.91
CA LYS A 381 26.81 -8.69 22.31
C LYS A 381 25.96 -7.93 23.33
N GLN A 382 25.33 -6.83 22.95
CA GLN A 382 24.79 -5.84 23.90
C GLN A 382 23.29 -5.57 23.74
N ALA A 383 22.69 -6.02 22.64
CA ALA A 383 21.27 -5.85 22.38
C ALA A 383 20.43 -6.35 23.57
N LYS A 384 19.36 -5.63 23.90
CA LYS A 384 18.49 -5.94 25.05
C LYS A 384 17.14 -6.47 24.57
N ILE A 385 17.14 -7.71 24.10
CA ILE A 385 15.91 -8.34 23.60
C ILE A 385 15.17 -9.01 24.78
N LYS A 386 13.87 -8.74 24.94
CA LYS A 386 13.08 -9.19 26.11
C LYS A 386 13.13 -10.71 26.36
N ASN A 387 13.37 -11.51 25.32
CA ASN A 387 13.43 -12.97 25.41
C ASN A 387 14.84 -13.56 25.26
N GLN A 388 15.89 -12.74 25.25
CA GLN A 388 17.25 -13.22 24.97
C GLN A 388 17.78 -14.19 26.03
N SER A 389 17.42 -13.99 27.30
CA SER A 389 17.77 -14.92 28.39
C SER A 389 17.15 -16.32 28.24
N THR A 390 16.11 -16.45 27.42
CA THR A 390 15.49 -17.75 27.08
C THR A 390 16.01 -18.35 25.78
N MET A 391 16.77 -17.58 24.99
CA MET A 391 17.51 -18.13 23.86
C MET A 391 18.67 -18.96 24.38
N LYS A 392 18.68 -20.25 24.01
CA LYS A 392 19.81 -21.13 24.28
C LYS A 392 21.00 -20.89 23.34
N SER A 393 20.78 -20.16 22.25
CA SER A 393 21.72 -19.96 21.13
C SER A 393 22.18 -18.51 21.02
N SER A 394 23.38 -18.28 20.48
CA SER A 394 23.88 -16.93 20.19
C SER A 394 23.07 -16.24 19.08
N MET A 395 23.22 -14.92 18.91
CA MET A 395 22.58 -14.20 17.80
C MET A 395 23.12 -14.65 16.43
N VAL A 396 24.39 -15.04 16.36
CA VAL A 396 25.00 -15.62 15.15
C VAL A 396 24.32 -16.95 14.81
N GLU A 397 24.20 -17.85 15.78
CA GLU A 397 23.49 -19.12 15.61
C GLU A 397 22.01 -18.93 15.24
N PHE A 398 21.36 -17.91 15.80
CA PHE A 398 19.99 -17.54 15.45
C PHE A 398 19.88 -17.13 13.97
N PHE A 399 20.78 -16.27 13.47
CA PHE A 399 20.76 -15.87 12.06
C PHE A 399 21.03 -17.06 11.13
N CYS A 400 22.00 -17.91 11.46
CA CYS A 400 22.31 -19.12 10.71
C CYS A 400 21.11 -20.07 10.64
N SER A 401 20.52 -20.42 11.79
CA SER A 401 19.35 -21.32 11.84
C SER A 401 18.13 -20.75 11.13
N THR A 402 17.91 -19.44 11.20
CA THR A 402 16.83 -18.76 10.49
C THR A 402 17.07 -18.81 8.97
N LEU A 403 18.30 -18.57 8.50
CA LEU A 403 18.62 -18.67 7.08
C LEU A 403 18.33 -20.07 6.54
N ILE A 404 18.79 -21.12 7.23
CA ILE A 404 18.54 -22.52 6.85
C ILE A 404 17.04 -22.78 6.68
N LYS A 405 16.23 -22.33 7.64
CA LYS A 405 14.77 -22.47 7.57
C LYS A 405 14.17 -21.80 6.33
N LEU A 406 14.63 -20.59 5.99
CA LEU A 406 14.05 -19.79 4.91
C LEU A 406 14.51 -20.22 3.51
N THR A 407 15.69 -20.84 3.37
CA THR A 407 16.24 -21.28 2.06
C THR A 407 15.46 -22.37 1.34
N THR A 408 14.42 -22.91 1.97
CA THR A 408 13.56 -23.98 1.41
C THR A 408 12.32 -23.46 0.67
N SER A 409 12.05 -22.16 0.71
CA SER A 409 10.83 -21.55 0.17
C SER A 409 11.06 -20.88 -1.19
N GLU A 410 10.09 -21.00 -2.11
CA GLU A 410 10.07 -20.27 -3.39
C GLU A 410 9.36 -18.91 -3.30
N ASP A 411 8.75 -18.58 -2.16
CA ASP A 411 8.07 -17.30 -1.95
C ASP A 411 9.03 -16.09 -2.07
N GLU A 412 8.60 -15.05 -2.78
CA GLU A 412 9.43 -13.88 -3.09
C GLU A 412 9.85 -13.09 -1.85
N LEU A 413 8.95 -12.91 -0.88
CA LEU A 413 9.28 -12.21 0.37
C LEU A 413 10.23 -13.05 1.24
N VAL A 414 10.09 -14.38 1.20
CA VAL A 414 11.03 -15.28 1.87
C VAL A 414 12.41 -15.24 1.21
N ARG A 415 12.48 -15.18 -0.13
CA ARG A 415 13.74 -14.98 -0.86
C ARG A 415 14.42 -13.65 -0.52
N LEU A 416 13.64 -12.57 -0.38
CA LEU A 416 14.17 -11.28 0.07
C LEU A 416 14.76 -11.39 1.49
N ALA A 417 14.04 -12.04 2.41
CA ALA A 417 14.51 -12.27 3.77
C ALA A 417 15.79 -13.12 3.84
N SER A 418 15.86 -14.21 3.06
CA SER A 418 17.04 -15.08 3.02
C SER A 418 18.25 -14.37 2.43
N THR A 419 18.05 -13.54 1.39
CA THR A 419 19.10 -12.70 0.82
C THR A 419 19.63 -11.68 1.82
N ALA A 420 18.74 -11.00 2.55
CA ALA A 420 19.14 -10.05 3.58
C ALA A 420 19.92 -10.74 4.73
N LEU A 421 19.47 -11.91 5.18
CA LEU A 421 20.18 -12.72 6.18
C LEU A 421 21.55 -13.19 5.71
N ALA A 422 21.66 -13.62 4.45
CA ALA A 422 22.94 -14.01 3.88
C ALA A 422 23.93 -12.85 3.88
N ASN A 423 23.49 -11.65 3.53
CA ASN A 423 24.34 -10.45 3.59
C ASN A 423 24.69 -10.06 5.03
N ILE A 424 23.77 -10.19 5.98
CA ILE A 424 24.06 -10.00 7.41
C ILE A 424 25.16 -10.96 7.87
N ILE A 425 25.04 -12.25 7.57
CA ILE A 425 26.03 -13.27 7.93
C ILE A 425 27.36 -13.00 7.24
N TRP A 426 27.33 -12.57 5.98
CA TRP A 426 28.53 -12.15 5.26
C TRP A 426 29.22 -10.97 5.93
N SER A 427 28.47 -9.94 6.36
CA SER A 427 29.04 -8.84 7.15
C SER A 427 29.67 -9.33 8.45
N ILE A 428 28.97 -10.17 9.21
CA ILE A 428 29.49 -10.77 10.46
C ILE A 428 30.81 -11.51 10.22
N SER A 429 30.96 -12.15 9.06
CA SER A 429 32.14 -12.94 8.74
C SER A 429 33.44 -12.15 8.59
N PHE A 430 33.37 -10.83 8.40
CA PHE A 430 34.55 -9.97 8.38
C PHE A 430 35.10 -9.67 9.78
N HIS A 431 34.39 -10.05 10.84
CA HIS A 431 34.79 -9.82 12.21
C HIS A 431 35.39 -11.09 12.81
N ASP A 432 36.68 -11.06 13.12
CA ASP A 432 37.42 -12.22 13.66
C ASP A 432 36.78 -12.82 14.92
N ALA A 433 36.17 -11.97 15.76
CA ALA A 433 35.48 -12.39 16.97
C ALA A 433 34.32 -13.38 16.72
N TYR A 434 33.70 -13.34 15.54
CA TYR A 434 32.52 -14.15 15.20
C TYR A 434 32.80 -15.24 14.16
N LYS A 435 33.98 -15.22 13.52
CA LYS A 435 34.40 -16.27 12.57
C LYS A 435 34.34 -17.67 13.19
N PHE A 436 34.83 -17.81 14.42
CA PHE A 436 34.84 -19.10 15.12
C PHE A 436 33.42 -19.67 15.31
N GLU A 437 32.44 -18.83 15.69
CA GLU A 437 31.04 -19.25 15.83
C GLU A 437 30.44 -19.70 14.48
N LEU A 438 30.73 -18.97 13.40
CA LEU A 438 30.27 -19.31 12.05
C LEU A 438 30.85 -20.64 11.55
N CYS A 439 32.15 -20.87 11.76
CA CYS A 439 32.85 -22.08 11.30
C CYS A 439 32.45 -23.35 12.07
N ASN A 440 31.97 -23.21 13.30
CA ASN A 440 31.57 -24.36 14.11
C ASN A 440 30.15 -24.85 13.80
N SER A 441 29.36 -24.09 13.04
CA SER A 441 28.01 -24.48 12.65
C SER A 441 28.02 -25.38 11.42
N LYS A 442 28.14 -26.70 11.62
CA LYS A 442 28.16 -27.70 10.53
C LYS A 442 26.92 -27.63 9.63
N ASP A 443 25.74 -27.44 10.21
CA ASP A 443 24.49 -27.38 9.46
C ASP A 443 24.41 -26.13 8.57
N PHE A 444 24.94 -25.00 9.07
CA PHE A 444 25.07 -23.78 8.28
C PHE A 444 26.02 -23.99 7.11
N LEU A 445 27.24 -24.48 7.36
CA LEU A 445 28.23 -24.74 6.31
C LEU A 445 27.69 -25.70 5.25
N THR A 446 27.03 -26.78 5.68
CA THR A 446 26.39 -27.76 4.77
C THR A 446 25.29 -27.10 3.92
N THR A 447 24.48 -26.22 4.54
CA THR A 447 23.42 -25.50 3.83
C THR A 447 23.99 -24.53 2.79
N ILE A 448 25.03 -23.77 3.14
CA ILE A 448 25.71 -22.88 2.19
C ILE A 448 26.35 -23.68 1.05
N GLN A 449 26.95 -24.84 1.33
CA GLN A 449 27.50 -25.72 0.30
C GLN A 449 26.44 -26.25 -0.66
N ASN A 450 25.31 -26.73 -0.12
CA ASN A 450 24.18 -27.19 -0.92
C ASN A 450 23.58 -26.09 -1.80
N ILE A 451 23.59 -24.84 -1.33
CA ILE A 451 23.16 -23.68 -2.12
C ILE A 451 24.15 -23.42 -3.25
N HIS A 452 25.46 -23.39 -2.96
CA HIS A 452 26.51 -23.22 -3.97
C HIS A 452 26.40 -24.24 -5.12
N ASP A 453 26.24 -25.52 -4.77
CA ASP A 453 26.16 -26.62 -5.73
C ASP A 453 24.88 -26.56 -6.61
N LYS A 454 23.79 -25.99 -6.08
CA LYS A 454 22.55 -25.74 -6.82
C LYS A 454 22.64 -24.47 -7.68
N GLU A 455 23.31 -23.42 -7.21
CA GLU A 455 23.45 -22.12 -7.88
C GLU A 455 24.36 -22.18 -9.11
N LEU A 456 25.36 -23.07 -9.14
CA LEU A 456 26.13 -23.43 -10.34
C LEU A 456 25.25 -23.90 -11.52
N LYS A 457 23.96 -24.17 -11.27
CA LYS A 457 22.95 -24.55 -12.28
C LYS A 457 21.90 -23.47 -12.58
N GLY A 458 22.01 -22.23 -12.07
CA GLY A 458 21.25 -21.10 -12.62
C GLY A 458 20.61 -20.08 -11.65
N ASN A 459 21.21 -19.73 -10.51
CA ASN A 459 20.76 -18.57 -9.71
C ASN A 459 21.95 -17.90 -9.01
N ASN A 460 22.00 -16.55 -8.96
CA ASN A 460 23.22 -15.78 -8.62
C ASN A 460 23.17 -15.06 -7.26
N TYR A 461 22.25 -15.40 -6.35
CA TYR A 461 21.98 -14.56 -5.18
C TYR A 461 22.86 -14.87 -3.96
N PHE A 462 23.32 -16.12 -3.81
CA PHE A 462 24.21 -16.53 -2.72
C PHE A 462 25.67 -16.64 -3.17
N ARG A 463 25.99 -16.24 -4.40
CA ARG A 463 27.33 -16.36 -4.98
C ARG A 463 28.40 -15.74 -4.10
N PHE A 464 28.19 -14.53 -3.57
CA PHE A 464 29.18 -13.86 -2.73
C PHE A 464 29.36 -14.48 -1.35
N LEU A 465 28.30 -14.96 -0.70
CA LEU A 465 28.40 -15.65 0.58
C LEU A 465 29.07 -17.02 0.41
N THR A 466 28.72 -17.75 -0.64
CA THR A 466 29.34 -19.04 -0.97
C THR A 466 30.81 -18.86 -1.37
N GLU A 467 31.14 -17.88 -2.22
CA GLU A 467 32.52 -17.51 -2.54
C GLU A 467 33.29 -17.08 -1.29
N ALA A 468 32.71 -16.32 -0.36
CA ALA A 468 33.40 -15.94 0.89
C ALA A 468 33.68 -17.14 1.80
N VAL A 469 32.72 -18.07 1.92
CA VAL A 469 32.91 -19.35 2.63
C VAL A 469 33.98 -20.22 1.96
N PHE A 470 33.97 -20.36 0.63
CA PHE A 470 34.83 -21.31 -0.09
C PHE A 470 36.16 -20.75 -0.60
N SER A 471 36.36 -19.43 -0.68
CA SER A 471 37.65 -18.80 -1.03
C SER A 471 38.64 -18.72 0.14
N GLY A 472 38.32 -19.33 1.28
CA GLY A 472 39.17 -19.32 2.48
C GLY A 472 39.08 -18.07 3.35
N LYS A 473 38.28 -17.06 2.97
CA LYS A 473 38.06 -15.87 3.83
C LYS A 473 37.25 -16.17 5.10
N LEU A 474 36.42 -17.20 5.05
CA LEU A 474 35.65 -17.75 6.19
C LEU A 474 36.18 -19.11 6.65
N VAL A 475 36.84 -19.88 5.79
CA VAL A 475 37.47 -21.15 6.16
C VAL A 475 38.99 -20.94 6.19
N LEU A 476 39.46 -20.49 7.36
CA LEU A 476 40.81 -20.58 7.93
C LEU A 476 42.01 -20.20 7.03
N ASP A 477 42.82 -19.26 7.55
CA ASP A 477 44.10 -19.71 8.10
C ASP A 477 43.91 -20.03 9.59
#